data_AF-A0A7Y8G1S0-F1
#
_entry.id   AF-A0A7Y8G1S0-F1
#
_cell.length_a   1.000
_cell.length_b   1.000
_cell.length_c   1.000
_cell.angle_alpha   90.00
_cell.angle_beta   90.00
_cell.angle_gamma   90.00
#
_symmetry.space_group_name_H-M   'P 1'
#
loop_
_entity.id
_entity.type
_entity.pdbx_description
1 polymer ?
#
loop_
_entity_poly.entity_id
_entity_poly.type
_entity_poly.pdbx_seq_one_letter_code
_entity_poly.pdbx_strand_id
1 'polypeptide(L)'
;MQQQREPSASESFFWPSVWAIALHVLVFGMLFVSFAMTPDLPPAKPIVQATLYQLKSKSQATTQTNQKIAGEAQKSAARQTEVEQMEQKKVEQEAVKAAAEQKKEEAAQKAEESKKADEAKKADEAKKADEAKKAEKAAEAKKAEEKQLADIAKKKSEEEAKKAAEEEAKKKAAEDAKKKIVEDAKKKAAEDAKKKAEADEAKKKVADDAKKKAAADAQKKKAQEAARKSAEEKKAQALADLLSDTPQRQQALADERGDEVAGSFDDLIRARAAEGWTRPPSARKGMTVVLQIGMLPDGTVTSVSVSKSSGDGSFDSSAVAAVKNIGRLTEMQGMKPSDFAPYRSFKMTFTPEDLAL
;
A
#
# COMPACT_ATOMS: atom_id res chain seq x y z
N MET A 1 -51.07 33.36 -8.95
CA MET A 1 -50.59 32.25 -8.09
C MET A 1 -49.84 31.27 -8.97
N GLN A 2 -48.51 31.34 -9.01
CA GLN A 2 -47.69 30.32 -9.67
C GLN A 2 -47.06 29.49 -8.55
N GLN A 3 -47.49 28.24 -8.43
CA GLN A 3 -46.90 27.27 -7.52
C GLN A 3 -45.53 26.86 -8.08
N GLN A 4 -44.46 27.29 -7.41
CA GLN A 4 -43.12 26.75 -7.65
C GLN A 4 -43.08 25.34 -7.04
N ARG A 5 -42.85 24.33 -7.89
CA ARG A 5 -42.52 22.96 -7.45
C ARG A 5 -41.08 22.95 -6.98
N GLU A 6 -40.85 22.65 -5.70
CA GLU A 6 -39.51 22.33 -5.22
C GLU A 6 -39.09 20.95 -5.74
N PRO A 7 -37.90 20.80 -6.34
CA PRO A 7 -37.40 19.50 -6.76
C PRO A 7 -36.99 18.69 -5.51
N SER A 8 -37.46 17.45 -5.45
CA SER A 8 -37.08 16.48 -4.42
C SER A 8 -35.57 16.28 -4.43
N ALA A 9 -34.93 16.18 -3.25
CA ALA A 9 -33.48 15.97 -3.07
C ALA A 9 -32.92 14.73 -3.81
N SER A 10 -33.79 13.83 -4.31
CA SER A 10 -33.43 12.70 -5.15
C SER A 10 -33.15 13.07 -6.62
N GLU A 11 -33.65 14.20 -7.13
CA GLU A 11 -33.45 14.61 -8.52
C GLU A 11 -32.15 15.40 -8.74
N SER A 12 -31.59 16.01 -7.68
CA SER A 12 -30.38 16.85 -7.80
C SER A 12 -29.08 16.06 -8.01
N PHE A 13 -29.03 14.78 -7.61
CA PHE A 13 -27.85 13.92 -7.74
C PHE A 13 -27.97 12.82 -8.80
N PHE A 14 -29.19 12.57 -9.30
CA PHE A 14 -29.43 11.55 -10.32
C PHE A 14 -28.73 11.89 -11.64
N TRP A 15 -28.94 13.11 -12.14
CA TRP A 15 -28.35 13.56 -13.41
C TRP A 15 -26.80 13.64 -13.38
N PRO A 16 -26.17 14.21 -12.34
CA PRO A 16 -24.71 14.21 -12.21
C PRO A 16 -24.11 12.79 -12.14
N SER A 17 -24.79 11.85 -11.47
CA SER A 17 -24.31 10.47 -11.34
C SER A 17 -24.39 9.71 -12.67
N VAL A 18 -25.46 9.91 -13.45
CA VAL A 18 -25.60 9.31 -14.79
C VAL A 18 -24.52 9.86 -15.75
N TRP A 19 -24.25 11.16 -15.70
CA TRP A 19 -23.19 11.77 -16.51
C TRP A 19 -21.78 11.27 -16.14
N ALA A 20 -21.52 11.10 -14.84
CA ALA A 20 -20.26 10.54 -14.37
C ALA A 20 -20.06 9.10 -14.87
N ILE A 21 -21.09 8.26 -14.81
CA ILE A 21 -21.03 6.88 -15.30
C ILE A 21 -20.82 6.85 -16.82
N ALA A 22 -21.54 7.69 -17.58
CA ALA A 22 -21.38 7.78 -19.03
C ALA A 22 -19.95 8.19 -19.43
N LEU A 23 -19.34 9.13 -18.71
CA LEU A 23 -17.96 9.57 -18.94
C LEU A 23 -16.95 8.45 -18.67
N HIS A 24 -17.15 7.66 -17.60
CA HIS A 24 -16.28 6.53 -17.30
C HIS A 24 -16.38 5.43 -18.36
N VAL A 25 -17.58 5.13 -18.88
CA VAL A 25 -17.78 4.17 -19.97
C VAL A 25 -17.08 4.64 -21.26
N LEU A 26 -17.11 5.94 -21.56
CA LEU A 26 -16.43 6.51 -22.72
C LEU A 26 -14.90 6.38 -22.60
N VAL A 27 -14.33 6.72 -21.43
CA VAL A 27 -12.89 6.57 -21.18
C VAL A 27 -12.46 5.10 -21.29
N PHE A 28 -13.25 4.18 -20.76
CA PHE A 28 -12.97 2.74 -20.85
C PHE A 28 -13.04 2.22 -22.29
N GLY A 29 -14.01 2.70 -23.08
CA GLY A 29 -14.11 2.39 -24.51
C GLY A 29 -12.91 2.89 -25.31
N MET A 30 -12.41 4.10 -25.01
CA MET A 30 -11.26 4.67 -25.71
C MET A 30 -9.94 3.92 -25.40
N LEU A 31 -9.80 3.39 -24.18
CA LEU A 31 -8.65 2.56 -23.79
C LEU A 31 -8.61 1.22 -24.55
N PHE A 32 -9.76 0.59 -24.78
CA PHE A 32 -9.83 -0.69 -25.48
C PHE A 32 -9.68 -0.58 -27.00
N VAL A 33 -10.10 0.53 -27.61
CA VAL A 33 -9.85 0.79 -29.05
C VAL A 33 -8.36 0.98 -29.35
N SER A 34 -7.59 1.53 -28.39
CA SER A 34 -6.15 1.77 -28.59
C SER A 34 -5.29 0.49 -28.56
N PHE A 35 -5.82 -0.64 -28.05
CA PHE A 35 -5.10 -1.92 -28.02
C PHE A 35 -5.35 -2.78 -29.26
N ALA A 36 -6.45 -2.58 -29.97
CA ALA A 36 -6.79 -3.30 -31.20
C ALA A 36 -6.10 -2.75 -32.47
N MET A 37 -5.33 -1.66 -32.35
CA MET A 37 -4.67 -0.95 -33.46
C MET A 37 -3.15 -0.90 -33.30
N THR A 38 -2.52 -1.98 -32.81
CA THR A 38 -1.05 -2.11 -32.85
C THR A 38 -0.62 -2.65 -34.23
N PRO A 39 0.13 -1.90 -35.06
CA PRO A 39 0.64 -2.42 -36.32
C PRO A 39 1.60 -3.59 -36.08
N ASP A 40 1.34 -4.69 -36.78
CA ASP A 40 2.10 -5.95 -36.76
C ASP A 40 3.58 -5.68 -37.06
N LEU A 41 4.47 -6.04 -36.13
CA LEU A 41 5.91 -5.94 -36.33
C LEU A 41 6.33 -7.07 -37.30
N PRO A 42 7.01 -6.76 -38.42
CA PRO A 42 7.40 -7.79 -39.37
C PRO A 42 8.34 -8.81 -38.70
N PRO A 43 8.19 -10.12 -38.99
CA PRO A 43 9.04 -11.15 -38.42
C PRO A 43 10.51 -10.93 -38.82
N ALA A 44 11.40 -11.05 -37.82
CA ALA A 44 12.83 -10.89 -38.00
C ALA A 44 13.36 -11.83 -39.10
N LYS A 45 13.90 -11.25 -40.18
CA LYS A 45 14.49 -11.99 -41.29
C LYS A 45 15.77 -12.68 -40.81
N PRO A 46 15.95 -14.00 -41.02
CA PRO A 46 17.17 -14.68 -40.66
C PRO A 46 18.35 -14.18 -41.51
N ILE A 47 19.43 -13.84 -40.82
CA ILE A 47 20.71 -13.42 -41.37
C ILE A 47 21.38 -14.57 -42.16
N VAL A 48 21.54 -14.32 -43.46
CA VAL A 48 22.67 -14.66 -44.33
C VAL A 48 23.36 -16.02 -44.11
N GLN A 49 23.08 -16.95 -45.01
CA GLN A 49 23.97 -18.07 -45.33
C GLN A 49 25.26 -17.52 -45.95
N ALA A 50 26.38 -17.61 -45.22
CA ALA A 50 27.70 -17.33 -45.78
C ALA A 50 28.08 -18.49 -46.73
N THR A 51 27.88 -18.31 -48.03
CA THR A 51 28.55 -19.14 -49.03
C THR A 51 30.05 -18.84 -48.98
N LEU A 52 30.80 -19.77 -48.40
CA LEU A 52 32.26 -19.74 -48.34
C LEU A 52 32.82 -19.85 -49.77
N TYR A 53 33.13 -18.72 -50.39
CA TYR A 53 33.88 -18.70 -51.64
C TYR A 53 35.34 -19.01 -51.32
N GLN A 54 35.76 -20.24 -51.63
CA GLN A 54 37.09 -20.75 -51.37
C GLN A 54 38.07 -20.12 -52.38
N LEU A 55 38.59 -18.94 -52.03
CA LEU A 55 39.73 -18.36 -52.72
C LEU A 55 40.97 -19.21 -52.43
N LYS A 56 41.31 -20.05 -53.41
CA LYS A 56 42.55 -20.79 -53.55
C LYS A 56 43.72 -19.80 -53.67
N SER A 57 44.26 -19.31 -52.55
CA SER A 57 45.51 -18.56 -52.51
C SER A 57 46.67 -19.51 -52.26
N LYS A 58 47.43 -19.75 -53.33
CA LYS A 58 48.75 -20.39 -53.30
C LYS A 58 49.78 -19.28 -53.06
N SER A 59 50.37 -19.18 -51.87
CA SER A 59 51.68 -18.55 -51.69
C SER A 59 52.28 -18.88 -50.33
N GLN A 60 53.47 -19.46 -50.37
CA GLN A 60 54.35 -19.81 -49.26
C GLN A 60 54.79 -18.58 -48.47
N ALA A 61 54.78 -18.64 -47.14
CA ALA A 61 55.79 -18.01 -46.28
C ALA A 61 55.62 -18.50 -44.83
N THR A 62 56.54 -19.36 -44.42
CA THR A 62 56.72 -19.87 -43.07
C THR A 62 57.31 -18.80 -42.14
N THR A 63 57.00 -18.93 -40.85
CA THR A 63 57.53 -18.27 -39.62
C THR A 63 57.06 -16.83 -39.28
N GLN A 64 55.99 -16.75 -38.47
CA GLN A 64 55.91 -15.91 -37.25
C GLN A 64 54.97 -16.56 -36.20
N THR A 65 55.50 -17.60 -35.58
CA THR A 65 55.55 -17.92 -34.13
C THR A 65 54.55 -17.26 -33.14
N ASN A 66 53.57 -18.07 -32.70
CA ASN A 66 53.01 -18.27 -31.35
C ASN A 66 52.53 -17.14 -30.41
N GLN A 67 52.78 -15.85 -30.61
CA GLN A 67 52.23 -14.83 -29.68
C GLN A 67 50.81 -14.34 -30.00
N LYS A 68 50.33 -14.54 -31.25
CA LYS A 68 49.01 -14.06 -31.67
C LYS A 68 47.86 -15.01 -31.30
N ILE A 69 48.15 -16.29 -31.12
CA ILE A 69 47.16 -17.33 -30.78
C ILE A 69 46.81 -17.30 -29.27
N ALA A 70 47.74 -16.91 -28.40
CA ALA A 70 47.48 -16.77 -26.96
C ALA A 70 46.59 -15.55 -26.62
N GLY A 71 46.74 -14.44 -27.34
CA GLY A 71 45.94 -13.22 -27.11
C GLY A 71 44.49 -13.31 -27.60
N GLU A 72 44.23 -14.09 -28.66
CA GLU A 72 42.86 -14.31 -29.15
C GLU A 72 42.08 -15.28 -28.24
N ALA A 73 42.75 -16.28 -27.65
CA ALA A 73 42.15 -17.17 -26.65
C ALA A 73 41.82 -16.45 -25.32
N GLN A 74 42.63 -15.47 -24.90
CA GLN A 74 42.31 -14.64 -23.73
C GLN A 74 41.15 -13.66 -23.98
N LYS A 75 41.00 -13.14 -25.20
CA LYS A 75 39.87 -12.26 -25.56
C LYS A 75 38.53 -13.00 -25.67
N SER A 76 38.53 -14.26 -26.10
CA SER A 76 37.31 -15.07 -26.11
C SER A 76 36.90 -15.53 -24.70
N ALA A 77 37.87 -15.91 -23.85
CA ALA A 77 37.61 -16.26 -22.45
C ALA A 77 37.09 -15.07 -21.63
N ALA A 78 37.61 -13.86 -21.86
CA ALA A 78 37.12 -12.63 -21.22
C ALA A 78 35.68 -12.25 -21.65
N ARG A 79 35.33 -12.49 -22.92
CA ARG A 79 33.95 -12.28 -23.41
C ARG A 79 32.98 -13.30 -22.84
N GLN A 80 33.39 -14.55 -22.67
CA GLN A 80 32.54 -15.59 -22.05
C GLN A 80 32.26 -15.27 -20.58
N THR A 81 33.25 -14.82 -19.82
CA THR A 81 33.07 -14.41 -18.41
C THR A 81 32.24 -13.14 -18.23
N GLU A 82 32.27 -12.21 -19.19
CA GLU A 82 31.42 -11.01 -19.17
C GLU A 82 29.94 -11.34 -19.48
N VAL A 83 29.70 -12.28 -20.40
CA VAL A 83 28.34 -12.76 -20.71
C VAL A 83 27.75 -13.53 -19.53
N GLU A 84 28.52 -14.41 -18.89
CA GLU A 84 28.06 -15.19 -17.73
C GLU A 84 27.76 -14.30 -16.51
N GLN A 85 28.55 -13.24 -16.28
CA GLN A 85 28.29 -12.25 -15.22
C GLN A 85 27.04 -11.41 -15.50
N MET A 86 26.80 -11.01 -16.76
CA MET A 86 25.55 -10.32 -17.12
C MET A 86 24.33 -11.23 -16.96
N GLU A 87 24.47 -12.52 -17.28
CA GLU A 87 23.39 -13.49 -17.11
C GLU A 87 23.08 -13.73 -15.62
N GLN A 88 24.10 -13.88 -14.77
CA GLN A 88 23.93 -13.94 -13.31
C GLN A 88 23.26 -12.68 -12.75
N LYS A 89 23.69 -11.49 -13.17
CA LYS A 89 23.10 -10.22 -12.73
C LYS A 89 21.64 -10.08 -13.15
N LYS A 90 21.28 -10.60 -14.34
CA LYS A 90 19.90 -10.60 -14.84
C LYS A 90 19.02 -11.56 -14.05
N VAL A 91 19.52 -12.75 -13.72
CA VAL A 91 18.83 -13.73 -12.86
C VAL A 91 18.64 -13.18 -11.44
N GLU A 92 19.64 -12.52 -10.88
CA GLU A 92 19.55 -11.88 -9.56
C GLU A 92 18.55 -10.71 -9.56
N GLN A 93 18.56 -9.87 -10.60
CA GLN A 93 17.60 -8.78 -10.73
C GLN A 93 16.15 -9.30 -10.91
N GLU A 94 15.97 -10.42 -11.62
CA GLU A 94 14.67 -11.07 -11.80
C GLU A 94 14.19 -11.71 -10.47
N ALA A 95 15.09 -12.33 -9.71
CA ALA A 95 14.79 -12.86 -8.38
C ALA A 95 14.41 -11.76 -7.37
N VAL A 96 15.08 -10.60 -7.40
CA VAL A 96 14.73 -9.44 -6.56
C VAL A 96 13.37 -8.86 -6.95
N LYS A 97 13.06 -8.77 -8.25
CA LYS A 97 11.74 -8.33 -8.72
C LYS A 97 10.63 -9.31 -8.30
N ALA A 98 10.85 -10.61 -8.46
CA ALA A 98 9.89 -11.63 -8.04
C ALA A 98 9.65 -11.60 -6.52
N ALA A 99 10.71 -11.41 -5.71
CA ALA A 99 10.58 -11.28 -4.26
C ALA A 99 9.84 -10.00 -3.84
N ALA A 100 10.05 -8.88 -4.55
CA ALA A 100 9.33 -7.63 -4.32
C ALA A 100 7.84 -7.74 -4.67
N GLU A 101 7.52 -8.44 -5.76
CA GLU A 101 6.14 -8.69 -6.19
C GLU A 101 5.40 -9.62 -5.21
N GLN A 102 6.03 -10.71 -4.77
CA GLN A 102 5.49 -11.59 -3.73
C GLN A 102 5.22 -10.85 -2.41
N LYS A 103 6.15 -9.98 -1.96
CA LYS A 103 5.92 -9.15 -0.76
C LYS A 103 4.74 -8.20 -0.91
N LYS A 104 4.56 -7.62 -2.10
CA LYS A 104 3.46 -6.70 -2.38
C LYS A 104 2.11 -7.44 -2.39
N GLU A 105 2.10 -8.65 -2.92
CA GLU A 105 0.91 -9.51 -2.98
C GLU A 105 0.53 -10.05 -1.59
N GLU A 106 1.50 -10.47 -0.77
CA GLU A 106 1.27 -10.89 0.61
C GLU A 106 0.76 -9.72 1.47
N ALA A 107 1.30 -8.51 1.28
CA ALA A 107 0.81 -7.31 1.96
C ALA A 107 -0.63 -6.95 1.54
N ALA A 108 -0.98 -7.13 0.27
CA ALA A 108 -2.34 -6.91 -0.24
C ALA A 108 -3.34 -7.93 0.34
N GLN A 109 -2.98 -9.22 0.36
CA GLN A 109 -3.82 -10.28 0.94
C GLN A 109 -4.06 -10.05 2.44
N LYS A 110 -3.02 -9.67 3.19
CA LYS A 110 -3.12 -9.38 4.63
C LYS A 110 -3.96 -8.13 4.91
N ALA A 111 -3.90 -7.13 4.04
CA ALA A 111 -4.76 -5.95 4.12
C ALA A 111 -6.23 -6.31 3.84
N GLU A 112 -6.51 -7.15 2.84
CA GLU A 112 -7.86 -7.62 2.53
C GLU A 112 -8.45 -8.49 3.66
N GLU A 113 -7.65 -9.39 4.22
CA GLU A 113 -8.05 -10.22 5.37
C GLU A 113 -8.36 -9.36 6.60
N SER A 114 -7.56 -8.32 6.86
CA SER A 114 -7.84 -7.38 7.96
C SER A 114 -9.15 -6.62 7.75
N LYS A 115 -9.45 -6.19 6.51
CA LYS A 115 -10.71 -5.52 6.17
C LYS A 115 -11.91 -6.44 6.36
N LYS A 116 -11.82 -7.70 5.90
CA LYS A 116 -12.86 -8.71 6.11
C LYS A 116 -13.10 -9.02 7.59
N ALA A 117 -12.04 -9.06 8.39
CA ALA A 117 -12.14 -9.27 9.84
C ALA A 117 -12.79 -8.08 10.57
N ASP A 118 -12.47 -6.84 10.20
CA ASP A 118 -13.11 -5.64 10.75
C ASP A 118 -14.58 -5.51 10.34
N GLU A 119 -14.92 -5.87 9.09
CA GLU A 119 -16.30 -5.87 8.61
C GLU A 119 -17.15 -6.95 9.31
N ALA A 120 -16.61 -8.15 9.51
CA ALA A 120 -17.27 -9.21 10.28
C ALA A 120 -17.51 -8.80 11.75
N LYS A 121 -16.57 -8.10 12.38
CA LYS A 121 -16.74 -7.58 13.75
C LYS A 121 -17.82 -6.51 13.83
N LYS A 122 -17.86 -5.57 12.88
CA LYS A 122 -18.92 -4.55 12.81
C LYS A 122 -20.30 -5.17 12.60
N ALA A 123 -20.40 -6.22 11.79
CA ALA A 123 -21.66 -6.94 11.58
C ALA A 123 -22.13 -7.69 12.85
N ASP A 124 -21.21 -8.32 13.60
CA ASP A 124 -21.56 -9.00 14.86
C ASP A 124 -21.97 -8.00 15.97
N GLU A 125 -21.29 -6.86 16.04
CA GLU A 125 -21.62 -5.79 17.00
C GLU A 125 -22.98 -5.13 16.68
N ALA A 126 -23.29 -4.91 15.40
CA ALA A 126 -24.58 -4.41 14.97
C ALA A 126 -25.73 -5.39 15.30
N LYS A 127 -25.52 -6.69 15.10
CA LYS A 127 -26.53 -7.72 15.47
C LYS A 127 -26.77 -7.77 16.97
N LYS A 128 -25.72 -7.72 17.79
CA LYS A 128 -25.85 -7.67 19.26
C LYS A 128 -26.56 -6.41 19.76
N ALA A 129 -26.33 -5.27 19.11
CA ALA A 129 -27.02 -4.02 19.45
C ALA A 129 -28.52 -4.07 19.10
N ASP A 130 -28.90 -4.68 17.97
CA ASP A 130 -30.32 -4.86 17.60
C ASP A 130 -31.05 -5.82 18.56
N GLU A 131 -30.38 -6.92 18.92
CA GLU A 131 -30.94 -7.92 19.86
C GLU A 131 -31.12 -7.34 21.27
N ALA A 132 -30.16 -6.54 21.75
CA ALA A 132 -30.28 -5.84 23.02
C ALA A 132 -31.44 -4.83 23.03
N LYS A 133 -31.61 -4.05 21.94
CA LYS A 133 -32.75 -3.11 21.81
C LYS A 133 -34.10 -3.82 21.74
N LYS A 134 -34.18 -4.99 21.10
CA LYS A 134 -35.39 -5.81 21.11
C LYS A 134 -35.72 -6.36 22.49
N ALA A 135 -34.71 -6.83 23.23
CA ALA A 135 -34.90 -7.32 24.59
C ALA A 135 -35.36 -6.21 25.55
N GLU A 136 -34.80 -5.01 25.43
CA GLU A 136 -35.20 -3.84 26.23
C GLU A 136 -36.64 -3.43 25.95
N LYS A 137 -37.02 -3.30 24.68
CA LYS A 137 -38.41 -2.98 24.29
C LYS A 137 -39.42 -4.03 24.77
N ALA A 138 -39.05 -5.31 24.72
CA ALA A 138 -39.92 -6.39 25.21
C ALA A 138 -40.08 -6.34 26.75
N ALA A 139 -39.03 -5.98 27.49
CA ALA A 139 -39.09 -5.81 28.94
C ALA A 139 -39.90 -4.59 29.34
N GLU A 140 -39.79 -3.48 28.60
CA GLU A 140 -40.57 -2.27 28.83
C GLU A 140 -42.07 -2.48 28.54
N ALA A 141 -42.40 -3.17 27.44
CA ALA A 141 -43.78 -3.52 27.11
C ALA A 141 -44.45 -4.36 28.21
N LYS A 142 -43.73 -5.36 28.76
CA LYS A 142 -44.24 -6.18 29.88
C LYS A 142 -44.45 -5.38 31.15
N LYS A 143 -43.54 -4.46 31.49
CA LYS A 143 -43.70 -3.56 32.65
C LYS A 143 -44.87 -2.59 32.48
N ALA A 144 -45.12 -2.12 31.27
CA ALA A 144 -46.25 -1.25 30.98
C ALA A 144 -47.59 -2.01 31.12
N GLU A 145 -47.67 -3.24 30.61
CA GLU A 145 -48.85 -4.10 30.74
C GLU A 145 -49.15 -4.46 32.21
N GLU A 146 -48.11 -4.80 32.99
CA GLU A 146 -48.26 -5.08 34.43
C GLU A 146 -48.76 -3.87 35.22
N LYS A 147 -48.26 -2.66 34.91
CA LYS A 147 -48.76 -1.42 35.50
C LYS A 147 -50.23 -1.15 35.15
N GLN A 148 -50.63 -1.37 33.90
CA GLN A 148 -52.02 -1.18 33.50
C GLN A 148 -52.95 -2.17 34.22
N LEU A 149 -52.54 -3.43 34.35
CA LEU A 149 -53.31 -4.44 35.10
C LEU A 149 -53.41 -4.09 36.59
N ALA A 150 -52.35 -3.57 37.20
CA ALA A 150 -52.36 -3.12 38.59
C ALA A 150 -53.25 -1.89 38.83
N ASP A 151 -53.25 -0.91 37.91
CA ASP A 151 -54.12 0.27 37.98
C ASP A 151 -55.60 -0.11 37.81
N ILE A 152 -55.91 -1.06 36.92
CA ILE A 152 -57.27 -1.60 36.75
C ILE A 152 -57.72 -2.34 38.01
N ALA A 153 -56.85 -3.15 38.63
CA ALA A 153 -57.16 -3.83 39.89
C ALA A 153 -57.39 -2.85 41.04
N LYS A 154 -56.58 -1.78 41.14
CA LYS A 154 -56.71 -0.75 42.18
C LYS A 154 -57.98 0.07 42.01
N LYS A 155 -58.33 0.48 40.78
CA LYS A 155 -59.61 1.15 40.49
C LYS A 155 -60.82 0.29 40.80
N LYS A 156 -60.76 -1.01 40.49
CA LYS A 156 -61.86 -1.94 40.80
C LYS A 156 -62.04 -2.12 42.31
N SER A 157 -60.94 -2.17 43.08
CA SER A 157 -60.98 -2.22 44.54
C SER A 157 -61.46 -0.90 45.18
N GLU A 158 -61.12 0.26 44.61
CA GLU A 158 -61.63 1.55 45.11
C GLU A 158 -63.12 1.76 44.77
N GLU A 159 -63.60 1.29 43.62
CA GLU A 159 -65.02 1.35 43.26
C GLU A 159 -65.87 0.43 44.15
N GLU A 160 -65.35 -0.76 44.48
CA GLU A 160 -66.02 -1.70 45.40
C GLU A 160 -66.01 -1.18 46.85
N ALA A 161 -64.93 -0.52 47.29
CA ALA A 161 -64.88 0.15 48.59
C ALA A 161 -65.82 1.38 48.68
N LYS A 162 -66.02 2.12 47.57
CA LYS A 162 -66.99 3.22 47.51
C LYS A 162 -68.44 2.72 47.53
N LYS A 163 -68.74 1.61 46.84
CA LYS A 163 -70.06 0.95 46.89
C LYS A 163 -70.35 0.35 48.26
N ALA A 164 -69.34 -0.23 48.93
CA ALA A 164 -69.47 -0.71 50.31
C ALA A 164 -69.67 0.44 51.31
N ALA A 165 -68.98 1.58 51.14
CA ALA A 165 -69.16 2.76 52.00
C ALA A 165 -70.51 3.48 51.77
N GLU A 166 -71.06 3.44 50.55
CA GLU A 166 -72.38 4.00 50.24
C GLU A 166 -73.53 3.07 50.68
N GLU A 167 -73.32 1.74 50.72
CA GLU A 167 -74.28 0.80 51.32
C GLU A 167 -74.22 0.77 52.86
N GLU A 168 -73.05 1.00 53.47
CA GLU A 168 -72.89 1.06 54.94
C GLU A 168 -73.44 2.37 55.56
N ALA A 169 -73.57 3.45 54.77
CA ALA A 169 -74.25 4.68 55.19
C ALA A 169 -75.79 4.59 55.16
N LYS A 170 -76.36 3.51 54.58
CA LYS A 170 -77.82 3.28 54.51
C LYS A 170 -78.31 2.09 55.34
N LYS A 171 -77.43 1.34 56.01
CA LYS A 171 -77.75 0.18 56.86
C LYS A 171 -77.05 0.20 58.22
N LYS A 172 -76.93 1.38 58.85
CA LYS A 172 -76.73 1.52 60.30
C LYS A 172 -78.02 2.01 60.97
N ALA A 173 -79.06 1.21 60.81
CA ALA A 173 -80.23 1.12 61.68
C ALA A 173 -80.70 -0.34 61.60
N ALA A 174 -80.68 -1.06 62.73
CA ALA A 174 -80.87 -2.51 62.94
C ALA A 174 -79.61 -3.37 62.67
N GLU A 175 -78.75 -3.57 63.67
CA GLU A 175 -78.82 -4.68 64.67
C GLU A 175 -78.44 -6.03 64.03
N ASP A 176 -77.18 -6.46 64.10
CA ASP A 176 -76.52 -7.26 65.17
C ASP A 176 -76.52 -8.78 64.88
N ALA A 177 -75.30 -9.33 64.88
CA ALA A 177 -74.89 -10.72 65.09
C ALA A 177 -75.73 -11.89 64.52
N LYS A 178 -75.19 -12.56 63.48
CA LYS A 178 -74.86 -14.01 63.47
C LYS A 178 -74.53 -14.52 62.06
N LYS A 179 -73.24 -14.74 61.79
CA LYS A 179 -72.64 -15.97 61.22
C LYS A 179 -71.29 -15.68 60.56
N LYS A 180 -70.26 -15.63 61.40
CA LYS A 180 -68.99 -16.30 61.08
C LYS A 180 -69.27 -17.82 60.99
N ILE A 181 -68.40 -18.52 60.25
CA ILE A 181 -68.27 -19.99 60.15
C ILE A 181 -69.15 -20.61 59.06
N VAL A 182 -68.63 -20.74 57.82
CA VAL A 182 -68.45 -21.97 56.99
C VAL A 182 -68.02 -21.55 55.56
N GLU A 183 -66.88 -20.87 55.39
CA GLU A 183 -66.24 -20.83 54.05
C GLU A 183 -64.72 -20.64 54.07
N ASP A 184 -64.07 -20.89 55.22
CA ASP A 184 -62.61 -20.72 55.38
C ASP A 184 -61.83 -22.04 55.26
N ALA A 185 -62.36 -23.04 54.55
CA ALA A 185 -61.76 -24.39 54.52
C ALA A 185 -61.64 -25.04 53.14
N LYS A 186 -61.86 -24.32 52.03
CA LYS A 186 -61.72 -24.91 50.67
C LYS A 186 -60.81 -24.18 49.70
N LYS A 187 -60.16 -23.07 50.11
CA LYS A 187 -59.23 -22.29 49.29
C LYS A 187 -57.76 -22.37 49.71
N LYS A 188 -57.38 -23.30 50.59
CA LYS A 188 -55.99 -23.42 51.11
C LYS A 188 -55.23 -24.67 50.64
N ALA A 189 -55.78 -25.48 49.73
CA ALA A 189 -55.15 -26.72 49.25
C ALA A 189 -54.70 -26.71 47.78
N ALA A 190 -54.91 -25.62 47.04
CA ALA A 190 -54.49 -25.49 45.63
C ALA A 190 -53.35 -24.49 45.40
N GLU A 191 -52.91 -23.76 46.42
CA GLU A 191 -51.89 -22.70 46.29
C GLU A 191 -50.46 -23.19 46.55
N ASP A 192 -50.27 -24.31 47.26
CA ASP A 192 -48.94 -24.77 47.68
C ASP A 192 -48.19 -25.57 46.59
N ALA A 193 -48.91 -26.16 45.63
CA ALA A 193 -48.30 -26.92 44.54
C ALA A 193 -47.84 -26.07 43.34
N LYS A 194 -48.37 -24.84 43.18
CA LYS A 194 -48.00 -23.96 42.05
C LYS A 194 -46.80 -23.06 42.36
N LYS A 195 -46.60 -22.68 43.63
CA LYS A 195 -45.46 -21.85 44.09
C LYS A 195 -44.11 -22.57 44.14
N LYS A 196 -44.07 -23.91 44.15
CA LYS A 196 -42.81 -24.67 44.22
C LYS A 196 -42.21 -24.99 42.84
N ALA A 197 -42.99 -24.90 41.76
CA ALA A 197 -42.52 -25.15 40.39
C ALA A 197 -41.94 -23.89 39.72
N GLU A 198 -42.51 -22.69 39.97
CA GLU A 198 -41.99 -21.44 39.38
C GLU A 198 -40.69 -20.95 40.04
N ALA A 199 -40.44 -21.33 41.30
CA ALA A 199 -39.24 -20.92 42.04
C ALA A 199 -37.95 -21.66 41.62
N ASP A 200 -38.06 -22.89 41.09
CA ASP A 200 -36.91 -23.70 40.68
C ASP A 200 -36.45 -23.38 39.25
N GLU A 201 -37.40 -23.10 38.34
CA GLU A 201 -37.09 -22.69 36.96
C GLU A 201 -36.50 -21.27 36.89
N ALA A 202 -36.95 -20.35 37.74
CA ALA A 202 -36.41 -19.00 37.83
C ALA A 202 -34.96 -18.97 38.37
N LYS A 203 -34.61 -19.83 39.34
CA LYS A 203 -33.24 -19.93 39.85
C LYS A 203 -32.28 -20.57 38.85
N LYS A 204 -32.75 -21.52 38.04
CA LYS A 204 -31.92 -22.19 37.01
C LYS A 204 -31.62 -21.28 35.81
N LYS A 205 -32.56 -20.42 35.40
CA LYS A 205 -32.34 -19.44 34.31
C LYS A 205 -31.42 -18.29 34.71
N VAL A 206 -31.49 -17.79 35.95
CA VAL A 206 -30.59 -16.73 36.45
C VAL A 206 -29.15 -17.23 36.63
N ALA A 207 -28.97 -18.50 37.04
CA ALA A 207 -27.64 -19.09 37.19
C ALA A 207 -26.94 -19.41 35.84
N ASP A 208 -27.68 -19.84 34.81
CA ASP A 208 -27.11 -20.11 33.47
C ASP A 208 -26.71 -18.82 32.74
N ASP A 209 -27.53 -17.77 32.87
CA ASP A 209 -27.27 -16.46 32.25
C ASP A 209 -26.05 -15.75 32.90
N ALA A 210 -25.94 -15.82 34.23
CA ALA A 210 -24.78 -15.29 34.95
C ALA A 210 -23.47 -16.02 34.58
N LYS A 211 -23.52 -17.34 34.37
CA LYS A 211 -22.34 -18.15 34.00
C LYS A 211 -21.93 -17.92 32.54
N LYS A 212 -22.89 -17.75 31.62
CA LYS A 212 -22.60 -17.38 30.22
C LYS A 212 -22.04 -15.97 30.08
N LYS A 213 -22.58 -15.00 30.83
CA LYS A 213 -22.08 -13.62 30.82
C LYS A 213 -20.65 -13.51 31.38
N ALA A 214 -20.35 -14.24 32.46
CA ALA A 214 -18.99 -14.30 33.02
C ALA A 214 -17.98 -14.98 32.08
N ALA A 215 -18.38 -16.05 31.38
CA ALA A 215 -17.52 -16.72 30.41
C ALA A 215 -17.25 -15.85 29.16
N ALA A 216 -18.26 -15.15 28.65
CA ALA A 216 -18.13 -14.26 27.50
C ALA A 216 -17.24 -13.04 27.80
N ASP A 217 -17.34 -12.46 29.00
CA ASP A 217 -16.50 -11.32 29.41
C ASP A 217 -15.03 -11.73 29.58
N ALA A 218 -14.78 -12.90 30.19
CA ALA A 218 -13.43 -13.46 30.33
C ALA A 218 -12.78 -13.78 28.97
N GLN A 219 -13.56 -14.29 28.00
CA GLN A 219 -13.05 -14.57 26.65
C GLN A 219 -12.78 -13.28 25.86
N LYS A 220 -13.65 -12.26 25.99
CA LYS A 220 -13.45 -10.95 25.35
C LYS A 220 -12.19 -10.25 25.88
N LYS A 221 -11.95 -10.32 27.19
CA LYS A 221 -10.76 -9.74 27.83
C LYS A 221 -9.47 -10.42 27.37
N LYS A 222 -9.44 -11.76 27.29
CA LYS A 222 -8.29 -12.51 26.75
C LYS A 222 -8.02 -12.23 25.27
N ALA A 223 -9.06 -12.11 24.45
CA ALA A 223 -8.92 -11.81 23.03
C ALA A 223 -8.40 -10.37 22.80
N GLN A 224 -8.87 -9.40 23.59
CA GLN A 224 -8.41 -8.02 23.50
C GLN A 224 -6.96 -7.86 23.98
N GLU A 225 -6.56 -8.58 25.03
CA GLU A 225 -5.19 -8.58 25.54
C GLU A 225 -4.21 -9.23 24.55
N ALA A 226 -4.59 -10.35 23.92
CA ALA A 226 -3.80 -10.97 22.86
C ALA A 226 -3.69 -10.09 21.60
N ALA A 227 -4.78 -9.41 21.22
CA ALA A 227 -4.76 -8.44 20.12
C ALA A 227 -3.87 -7.24 20.42
N ARG A 228 -3.90 -6.72 21.65
CA ARG A 228 -3.03 -5.61 22.07
C ARG A 228 -1.57 -6.02 22.10
N LYS A 229 -1.26 -7.20 22.66
CA LYS A 229 0.11 -7.72 22.72
C LYS A 229 0.70 -7.97 21.33
N SER A 230 -0.07 -8.57 20.41
CA SER A 230 0.39 -8.77 19.02
C SER A 230 0.53 -7.47 18.24
N ALA A 231 -0.31 -6.46 18.49
CA ALA A 231 -0.16 -5.14 17.89
C ALA A 231 1.08 -4.39 18.43
N GLU A 232 1.37 -4.54 19.72
CA GLU A 232 2.55 -3.96 20.36
C GLU A 232 3.84 -4.64 19.89
N GLU A 233 3.84 -5.96 19.75
CA GLU A 233 4.98 -6.75 19.26
C GLU A 233 5.27 -6.46 17.79
N LYS A 234 4.25 -6.30 16.94
CA LYS A 234 4.41 -5.83 15.56
C LYS A 234 4.98 -4.41 15.48
N LYS A 235 4.53 -3.51 16.36
CA LYS A 235 5.07 -2.15 16.43
C LYS A 235 6.52 -2.16 16.91
N ALA A 236 6.84 -2.97 17.90
CA ALA A 236 8.21 -3.15 18.39
C ALA A 236 9.13 -3.73 17.30
N GLN A 237 8.64 -4.69 16.51
CA GLN A 237 9.40 -5.30 15.41
C GLN A 237 9.61 -4.33 14.23
N ALA A 238 8.58 -3.56 13.85
CA ALA A 238 8.72 -2.52 12.82
C ALA A 238 9.65 -1.38 13.25
N LEU A 239 9.61 -1.01 14.54
CA LEU A 239 10.51 -0.02 15.10
C LEU A 239 11.94 -0.57 15.18
N ALA A 240 12.11 -1.84 15.55
CA ALA A 240 13.41 -2.50 15.53
C ALA A 240 14.00 -2.59 14.11
N ASP A 241 13.19 -2.85 13.08
CA ASP A 241 13.63 -2.89 11.67
C ASP A 241 13.98 -1.49 11.13
N LEU A 242 13.27 -0.45 11.59
CA LEU A 242 13.56 0.94 11.24
C LEU A 242 14.83 1.47 11.94
N LEU A 243 15.06 1.05 13.18
CA LEU A 243 16.25 1.42 13.96
C LEU A 243 17.43 0.47 13.72
N SER A 244 17.23 -0.71 13.13
CA SER A 244 18.33 -1.56 12.72
C SER A 244 19.02 -0.92 11.54
N ASP A 245 20.14 -0.28 11.84
CA ASP A 245 21.08 0.33 10.90
C ASP A 245 21.71 -0.78 10.05
N THR A 246 20.92 -1.30 9.13
CA THR A 246 21.30 -2.40 8.26
C THR A 246 22.31 -1.84 7.27
N PRO A 247 23.53 -2.41 7.15
CA PRO A 247 24.59 -1.86 6.31
C PRO A 247 24.15 -1.68 4.85
N GLN A 248 23.21 -2.50 4.38
CA GLN A 248 22.60 -2.38 3.05
C GLN A 248 21.78 -1.09 2.88
N ARG A 249 21.10 -0.60 3.93
CA ARG A 249 20.36 0.68 3.88
C ARG A 249 21.33 1.85 3.90
N GLN A 250 22.37 1.80 4.73
CA GLN A 250 23.41 2.82 4.73
C GLN A 250 24.11 2.91 3.38
N GLN A 251 24.38 1.76 2.76
CA GLN A 251 24.99 1.70 1.44
C GLN A 251 24.05 2.27 0.36
N ALA A 252 22.77 1.90 0.36
CA ALA A 252 21.80 2.47 -0.59
C ALA A 252 21.69 4.01 -0.45
N LEU A 253 21.66 4.55 0.78
CA LEU A 253 21.64 6.00 1.02
C LEU A 253 22.96 6.69 0.64
N ALA A 254 24.09 5.98 0.70
CA ALA A 254 25.38 6.47 0.24
C ALA A 254 25.45 6.49 -1.29
N ASP A 255 24.93 5.45 -1.94
CA ASP A 255 24.85 5.33 -3.39
C ASP A 255 23.92 6.41 -3.98
N GLU A 256 22.71 6.60 -3.42
CA GLU A 256 21.78 7.67 -3.84
C GLU A 256 22.41 9.07 -3.70
N ARG A 257 23.13 9.32 -2.60
CA ARG A 257 23.84 10.59 -2.41
C ARG A 257 25.00 10.74 -3.38
N GLY A 258 25.71 9.65 -3.69
CA GLY A 258 26.76 9.63 -4.70
C GLY A 258 26.25 9.99 -6.09
N ASP A 259 25.11 9.42 -6.47
CA ASP A 259 24.46 9.64 -7.78
C ASP A 259 23.91 11.06 -7.93
N GLU A 260 23.27 11.63 -6.90
CA GLU A 260 22.77 13.02 -6.92
C GLU A 260 23.92 14.01 -7.09
N VAL A 261 25.00 13.78 -6.34
CA VAL A 261 26.22 14.58 -6.40
C VAL A 261 26.87 14.43 -7.79
N ALA A 262 26.87 13.22 -8.38
CA ALA A 262 27.35 12.97 -9.74
C ALA A 262 26.61 13.72 -10.82
N GLY A 263 25.27 13.65 -10.80
CA GLY A 263 24.45 14.39 -11.76
C GLY A 263 24.75 15.89 -11.71
N SER A 264 24.84 16.45 -10.50
CA SER A 264 25.16 17.87 -10.33
C SER A 264 26.53 18.25 -10.87
N PHE A 265 27.53 17.38 -10.78
CA PHE A 265 28.88 17.67 -11.27
C PHE A 265 29.01 17.48 -12.77
N ASP A 266 28.40 16.45 -13.34
CA ASP A 266 28.38 16.23 -14.77
C ASP A 266 27.76 17.44 -15.50
N ASP A 267 26.65 17.97 -14.97
CA ASP A 267 26.01 19.16 -15.50
C ASP A 267 26.90 20.41 -15.36
N LEU A 268 27.61 20.55 -14.24
CA LEU A 268 28.54 21.65 -14.02
C LEU A 268 29.74 21.58 -14.99
N ILE A 269 30.28 20.40 -15.23
CA ILE A 269 31.36 20.19 -16.20
C ILE A 269 30.86 20.51 -17.61
N ARG A 270 29.63 20.12 -17.98
CA ARG A 270 29.05 20.47 -19.28
C ARG A 270 28.87 21.98 -19.44
N ALA A 271 28.30 22.65 -18.45
CA ALA A 271 28.11 24.10 -18.47
C ALA A 271 29.47 24.82 -18.61
N ARG A 272 30.46 24.42 -17.82
CA ARG A 272 31.79 25.03 -17.85
C ARG A 272 32.58 24.69 -19.12
N ALA A 273 32.39 23.50 -19.67
CA ALA A 273 32.93 23.13 -20.98
C ALA A 273 32.30 23.96 -22.10
N ALA A 274 30.98 24.18 -22.05
CA ALA A 274 30.26 24.97 -23.05
C ALA A 274 30.77 26.42 -23.09
N GLU A 275 31.01 27.05 -21.92
CA GLU A 275 31.60 28.40 -21.83
C GLU A 275 32.98 28.51 -22.51
N GLY A 276 33.79 27.45 -22.44
CA GLY A 276 35.12 27.39 -23.02
C GLY A 276 35.19 26.82 -24.44
N TRP A 277 34.05 26.45 -25.03
CA TRP A 277 34.00 25.74 -26.31
C TRP A 277 33.92 26.71 -27.49
N THR A 278 34.80 26.50 -28.47
CA THR A 278 34.73 27.19 -29.75
C THR A 278 34.17 26.24 -30.80
N ARG A 279 32.93 26.50 -31.25
CA ARG A 279 32.23 25.65 -32.20
C ARG A 279 32.99 25.57 -33.54
N PRO A 280 33.49 24.38 -33.95
CA PRO A 280 34.07 24.20 -35.27
C PRO A 280 32.97 24.15 -36.35
N PRO A 281 33.26 24.57 -37.59
CA PRO A 281 32.28 24.58 -38.68
C PRO A 281 31.79 23.18 -39.07
N SER A 282 32.53 22.13 -38.71
CA SER A 282 32.16 20.73 -38.91
C SER A 282 31.16 20.19 -37.88
N ALA A 283 30.96 20.88 -36.75
CA ALA A 283 30.08 20.40 -35.68
C ALA A 283 28.62 20.42 -36.13
N ARG A 284 28.00 19.23 -36.22
CA ARG A 284 26.59 19.04 -36.58
C ARG A 284 25.82 18.34 -35.46
N LYS A 285 24.50 18.52 -35.48
CA LYS A 285 23.57 17.79 -34.61
C LYS A 285 23.76 16.27 -34.73
N GLY A 286 23.70 15.57 -33.60
CA GLY A 286 23.86 14.12 -33.53
C GLY A 286 25.30 13.59 -33.51
N MET A 287 26.32 14.47 -33.54
CA MET A 287 27.71 14.05 -33.26
C MET A 287 27.89 13.81 -31.76
N THR A 288 28.68 12.81 -31.41
CA THR A 288 28.90 12.43 -30.02
C THR A 288 30.34 12.00 -29.83
N VAL A 289 31.03 12.66 -28.91
CA VAL A 289 32.41 12.31 -28.52
C VAL A 289 32.41 11.86 -27.08
N VAL A 290 33.10 10.75 -26.78
CA VAL A 290 33.31 10.30 -25.40
C VAL A 290 34.73 10.65 -25.02
N LEU A 291 34.88 11.54 -24.04
CA LEU A 291 36.17 11.96 -23.50
C LEU A 291 36.43 11.24 -22.19
N GLN A 292 37.68 10.82 -21.99
CA GLN A 292 38.17 10.40 -20.69
C GLN A 292 38.90 11.57 -20.05
N ILE A 293 38.42 11.98 -18.89
CA ILE A 293 38.85 13.17 -18.17
C ILE A 293 39.46 12.74 -16.84
N GLY A 294 40.67 13.20 -16.57
CA GLY A 294 41.33 13.04 -15.28
C GLY A 294 41.39 14.35 -14.52
N MET A 295 41.01 14.33 -13.25
CA MET A 295 40.92 15.51 -12.39
C MET A 295 41.56 15.24 -11.02
N LEU A 296 42.10 16.29 -10.39
CA LEU A 296 42.58 16.23 -9.00
C LEU A 296 41.45 16.57 -8.01
N PRO A 297 41.59 16.21 -6.72
CA PRO A 297 40.62 16.57 -5.68
C PRO A 297 40.43 18.09 -5.49
N ASP A 298 41.34 18.91 -6.01
CA ASP A 298 41.22 20.37 -6.03
C ASP A 298 40.34 20.89 -7.18
N GLY A 299 39.80 19.98 -8.01
CA GLY A 299 39.01 20.26 -9.20
C GLY A 299 39.82 20.63 -10.43
N THR A 300 41.15 20.50 -10.40
CA THR A 300 42.01 20.83 -11.54
C THR A 300 42.01 19.70 -12.56
N VAL A 301 41.67 20.00 -13.81
CA VAL A 301 41.71 19.03 -14.92
C VAL A 301 43.17 18.77 -15.32
N THR A 302 43.62 17.52 -15.23
CA THR A 302 45.02 17.15 -15.55
C THR A 302 45.20 16.50 -16.90
N SER A 303 44.23 15.71 -17.33
CA SER A 303 44.32 14.96 -18.57
C SER A 303 42.95 14.89 -19.24
N VAL A 304 42.95 15.02 -20.56
CA VAL A 304 41.77 14.88 -21.39
C VAL A 304 42.19 14.11 -22.63
N SER A 305 41.58 12.95 -22.86
CA SER A 305 41.82 12.10 -24.01
C SER A 305 40.51 11.66 -24.66
N VAL A 306 40.54 11.38 -25.96
CA VAL A 306 39.38 10.90 -26.69
C VAL A 306 39.28 9.39 -26.50
N SER A 307 38.25 8.92 -25.80
CA SER A 307 37.98 7.47 -25.65
C SER A 307 37.19 6.92 -26.84
N LYS A 308 36.26 7.71 -27.40
CA LYS A 308 35.50 7.37 -28.59
C LYS A 308 35.32 8.63 -29.44
N SER A 309 35.88 8.59 -30.63
CA SER A 309 35.79 9.68 -31.61
C SER A 309 34.35 9.82 -32.11
N SER A 310 33.95 11.06 -32.39
CA SER A 310 32.69 11.38 -33.08
C SER A 310 32.71 11.08 -34.57
N GLY A 311 33.87 10.74 -35.13
CA GLY A 311 34.11 10.65 -36.57
C GLY A 311 34.58 11.97 -37.20
N ASP A 312 34.61 13.08 -36.44
CA ASP A 312 35.17 14.37 -36.87
C ASP A 312 36.29 14.82 -35.93
N GLY A 313 37.52 14.87 -36.45
CA GLY A 313 38.69 15.24 -35.66
C GLY A 313 38.69 16.70 -35.17
N SER A 314 38.02 17.61 -35.89
CA SER A 314 37.92 19.02 -35.48
C SER A 314 36.98 19.16 -34.29
N PHE A 315 35.83 18.48 -34.30
CA PHE A 315 34.92 18.42 -33.17
C PHE A 315 35.58 17.76 -31.96
N ASP A 316 36.23 16.61 -32.13
CA ASP A 316 36.93 15.93 -31.03
C ASP A 316 38.00 16.83 -30.40
N SER A 317 38.81 17.50 -31.22
CA SER A 317 39.86 18.42 -30.73
C SER A 317 39.26 19.64 -30.03
N SER A 318 38.15 20.18 -30.56
CA SER A 318 37.44 21.31 -29.94
C SER A 318 36.87 20.94 -28.57
N ALA A 319 36.31 19.72 -28.42
CA ALA A 319 35.78 19.24 -27.15
C ALA A 319 36.90 18.99 -26.13
N VAL A 320 38.03 18.44 -26.58
CA VAL A 320 39.23 18.31 -25.72
C VAL A 320 39.73 19.67 -25.25
N ALA A 321 39.74 20.68 -26.13
CA ALA A 321 40.15 22.04 -25.78
C ALA A 321 39.16 22.69 -24.79
N ALA A 322 37.85 22.52 -24.99
CA ALA A 322 36.83 23.03 -24.08
C ALA A 322 37.00 22.51 -22.65
N VAL A 323 37.18 21.20 -22.50
CA VAL A 323 37.38 20.59 -21.16
C VAL A 323 38.70 21.02 -20.54
N LYS A 324 39.77 21.18 -21.33
CA LYS A 324 41.04 21.72 -20.83
C LYS A 324 40.92 23.18 -20.38
N ASN A 325 40.08 23.97 -21.05
CA ASN A 325 39.86 25.39 -20.74
C ASN A 325 39.03 25.63 -19.47
N ILE A 326 38.33 24.60 -18.95
CA ILE A 326 37.65 24.66 -17.64
C ILE A 326 38.64 25.07 -16.54
N GLY A 327 39.87 24.56 -16.60
CA GLY A 327 40.94 24.82 -15.65
C GLY A 327 40.68 24.16 -14.30
N ARG A 328 39.86 24.79 -13.46
CA ARG A 328 39.61 24.39 -12.07
C ARG A 328 38.13 24.53 -11.71
N LEU A 329 37.57 23.45 -11.17
CA LEU A 329 36.22 23.42 -10.59
C LEU A 329 36.32 23.57 -9.07
N THR A 330 35.99 24.75 -8.56
CA THR A 330 36.09 25.05 -7.13
C THR A 330 35.09 24.26 -6.28
N GLU A 331 34.02 23.80 -6.89
CA GLU A 331 32.93 23.04 -6.29
C GLU A 331 33.36 21.62 -5.88
N MET A 332 34.44 21.11 -6.47
CA MET A 332 35.05 19.83 -6.06
C MET A 332 35.85 19.98 -4.74
N GLN A 333 36.22 21.20 -4.35
CA GLN A 333 36.99 21.44 -3.13
C GLN A 333 36.10 21.36 -1.91
N GLY A 334 36.28 20.28 -1.14
CA GLY A 334 35.49 20.01 0.06
C GLY A 334 34.77 18.67 0.02
N MET A 335 34.81 17.98 -1.13
CA MET A 335 34.32 16.61 -1.23
C MET A 335 35.23 15.65 -0.44
N LYS A 336 34.62 14.61 0.16
CA LYS A 336 35.40 13.55 0.83
C LYS A 336 36.20 12.76 -0.22
N PRO A 337 37.40 12.26 0.13
CA PRO A 337 38.21 11.47 -0.80
C PRO A 337 37.50 10.26 -1.42
N SER A 338 36.58 9.61 -0.69
CA SER A 338 35.82 8.46 -1.17
C SER A 338 34.81 8.83 -2.27
N ASP A 339 34.11 9.96 -2.09
CA ASP A 339 33.13 10.46 -3.06
C ASP A 339 33.85 11.00 -4.31
N PHE A 340 35.12 11.42 -4.17
CA PHE A 340 35.95 11.90 -5.27
C PHE A 340 36.55 10.78 -6.13
N ALA A 341 36.68 9.56 -5.59
CA ALA A 341 37.35 8.46 -6.28
C ALA A 341 36.82 8.19 -7.70
N PRO A 342 35.49 8.25 -7.97
CA PRO A 342 34.94 8.13 -9.32
C PRO A 342 35.35 9.27 -10.27
N TYR A 343 35.51 10.51 -9.77
CA TYR A 343 35.85 11.69 -10.59
C TYR A 343 37.33 11.85 -10.87
N ARG A 344 38.18 11.02 -10.28
CA ARG A 344 39.62 11.05 -10.57
C ARG A 344 39.92 10.71 -12.03
N SER A 345 39.16 9.80 -12.61
CA SER A 345 39.22 9.44 -14.03
C SER A 345 37.87 8.90 -14.47
N PHE A 346 37.06 9.76 -15.10
CA PHE A 346 35.72 9.40 -15.57
C PHE A 346 35.59 9.58 -17.07
N LYS A 347 34.56 8.94 -17.65
CA LYS A 347 34.22 9.09 -19.06
C LYS A 347 32.96 9.93 -19.14
N MET A 348 33.02 11.00 -19.91
CA MET A 348 31.87 11.85 -20.16
C MET A 348 31.61 11.97 -21.65
N THR A 349 30.32 11.97 -21.99
CA THR A 349 29.84 12.10 -23.36
C THR A 349 29.48 13.55 -23.62
N PHE A 350 29.98 14.10 -24.72
CA PHE A 350 29.67 15.46 -25.16
C PHE A 350 29.02 15.43 -26.53
N THR A 351 28.00 16.26 -26.68
CA THR A 351 27.39 16.56 -27.97
C THR A 351 27.58 18.04 -28.32
N PRO A 352 27.60 18.41 -29.61
CA PRO A 352 27.64 19.81 -30.01
C PRO A 352 26.45 20.64 -29.52
N GLU A 353 25.35 20.01 -29.14
CA GLU A 353 24.16 20.70 -28.63
C GLU A 353 24.35 21.05 -27.15
N ASP A 354 24.95 20.16 -26.37
CA ASP A 354 25.29 20.41 -24.96
C ASP A 354 26.37 21.48 -24.80
N LEU A 355 27.31 21.56 -25.76
CA LEU A 355 28.42 22.51 -25.71
C LEU A 355 28.05 23.90 -26.24
N ALA A 356 26.89 24.06 -26.88
CA ALA A 356 26.48 25.29 -27.55
C ALA A 356 25.45 26.14 -26.81
N LEU A 357 25.32 25.92 -25.50
CA LEU A 357 24.33 26.55 -24.63
C LEU A 357 24.21 28.07 -24.81
#